data_AF-A1ZGF2-F1
#
_entry.id   AF-A1ZGF2-F1
#
_cell.length_a   1.000
_cell.length_b   1.000
_cell.length_c   1.000
_cell.angle_alpha   90.00
_cell.angle_beta   90.00
_cell.angle_gamma   90.00
#
_symmetry.space_group_name_H-M   'P 1'
#
loop_
_entity.id
_entity.type
_entity.pdbx_description
1 polymer ?
#
loop_
_entity_poly.entity_id
_entity_poly.type
_entity_poly.pdbx_seq_one_letter_code
_entity_poly.pdbx_strand_id
1 'polypeptide(L)' 'MPEFKTLHDAFEWFLENVYPQLSSEQKRRLKDVRYDFYAEGRKVSVNRMNRFLHEFSDFENIFRVNNKKQKS' A
#
# COMPACT_ATOMS: atom_id res chain seq x y z
N MET A 1 -7.73 4.94 10.69
CA MET A 1 -6.92 4.70 9.49
C MET A 1 -5.45 4.81 9.91
N PRO A 2 -4.65 3.73 9.77
CA PRO A 2 -3.24 3.78 10.15
C PRO A 2 -2.43 4.63 9.16
N GLU A 3 -1.42 5.32 9.67
CA GLU A 3 -0.50 6.11 8.87
C GLU A 3 0.83 5.37 8.70
N PHE A 4 1.35 5.36 7.48
CA PHE A 4 2.59 4.68 7.15
C PHE A 4 3.60 5.66 6.56
N LYS A 5 4.89 5.38 6.79
CA LYS A 5 5.99 6.19 6.25
C LYS A 5 6.30 5.85 4.79
N THR A 6 5.95 4.64 4.34
CA THR A 6 6.19 4.18 2.98
C THR A 6 4.94 3.55 2.39
N LEU A 7 4.85 3.58 1.06
CA LEU A 7 3.76 2.91 0.33
C LEU A 7 3.80 1.38 0.53
N HIS A 8 4.99 0.82 0.71
CA HIS A 8 5.17 -0.62 0.91
C HIS A 8 4.52 -1.07 2.22
N ASP A 9 4.78 -0.37 3.33
CA ASP A 9 4.19 -0.70 4.63
C ASP A 9 2.66 -0.53 4.61
N ALA A 10 2.17 0.50 3.92
CA ALA A 10 0.73 0.70 3.72
C ALA A 10 0.10 -0.45 2.93
N PHE A 11 0.79 -0.91 1.88
CA PHE A 11 0.33 -2.01 1.05
C PHE A 11 0.35 -3.35 1.77
N GLU A 12 1.38 -3.60 2.59
CA GLU A 12 1.45 -4.77 3.46
C GLU A 12 0.29 -4.82 4.45
N TRP A 13 0.05 -3.70 5.16
CA TRP A 13 -1.08 -3.62 6.08
C TRP A 13 -2.42 -3.84 5.37
N PHE A 14 -2.60 -3.31 4.16
CA PHE A 14 -3.77 -3.56 3.32
C PHE A 14 -3.96 -5.06 3.03
N LEU A 15 -2.89 -5.78 2.69
CA LEU A 15 -2.94 -7.22 2.43
C LEU A 15 -3.27 -8.04 3.68
N GLU A 16 -2.94 -7.56 4.87
CA GLU A 16 -3.22 -8.25 6.13
C GLU A 16 -4.61 -7.94 6.69
N ASN A 17 -5.10 -6.71 6.53
CA ASN A 17 -6.29 -6.23 7.23
C ASN A 17 -7.50 -6.07 6.31
N VAL A 18 -7.28 -5.60 5.08
CA VAL A 18 -8.36 -5.29 4.12
C VAL A 18 -8.60 -6.46 3.18
N TYR A 19 -7.53 -7.02 2.59
CA TYR A 19 -7.63 -8.13 1.64
C TYR A 19 -8.45 -9.33 2.14
N PRO A 20 -8.37 -9.80 3.41
CA PRO A 20 -9.19 -10.91 3.89
C PRO A 20 -10.70 -10.63 3.84
N GLN A 21 -11.11 -9.36 3.93
CA GLN A 21 -12.50 -8.93 3.94
C GLN A 21 -13.07 -8.72 2.52
N LEU A 22 -12.21 -8.68 1.49
CA LEU A 22 -12.63 -8.52 0.11
C LEU A 22 -13.42 -9.73 -0.42
N SER A 23 -14.28 -9.47 -1.39
CA SER A 23 -15.04 -10.52 -2.10
C SER A 23 -14.10 -11.42 -2.90
N SER A 24 -14.58 -12.62 -3.25
CA SER A 24 -13.82 -13.57 -4.07
C SER A 24 -13.39 -12.99 -5.42
N GLU A 25 -14.24 -12.14 -6.02
CA GLU A 25 -13.93 -11.47 -7.29
C GLU A 25 -12.79 -10.45 -7.13
N GLN A 26 -12.84 -9.63 -6.08
CA GLN A 26 -11.80 -8.65 -5.76
C GLN A 26 -10.46 -9.35 -5.42
N LYS A 27 -10.51 -10.42 -4.61
CA LYS A 27 -9.34 -11.25 -4.29
C LYS A 27 -8.69 -11.84 -5.54
N ARG A 28 -9.49 -12.25 -6.54
CA ARG A 28 -8.98 -12.78 -7.80
C ARG A 28 -8.16 -11.74 -8.57
N ARG A 29 -8.59 -10.48 -8.58
CA ARG A 29 -7.88 -9.36 -9.24
C ARG A 29 -6.54 -9.03 -8.58
N LEU A 30 -6.42 -9.30 -7.28
CA LEU A 30 -5.24 -9.02 -6.46
C LEU A 30 -4.29 -10.21 -6.33
N LYS A 31 -4.68 -11.41 -6.80
CA LYS A 31 -3.92 -12.66 -6.60
C LYS A 31 -2.47 -12.55 -7.08
N ASP A 32 -2.27 -12.10 -8.31
CA ASP A 32 -0.94 -12.02 -8.92
C ASP A 32 -0.08 -10.96 -8.22
N VAL A 33 -0.71 -9.86 -7.81
CA VAL A 33 -0.04 -8.73 -7.15
C VAL A 33 0.41 -9.11 -5.75
N ARG A 34 -0.43 -9.83 -5.01
CA ARG A 34 -0.07 -10.39 -3.70
C ARG A 34 1.08 -11.38 -3.85
N TYR A 35 1.04 -12.24 -4.85
CA TYR A 35 2.13 -13.18 -5.12
C TYR A 35 3.44 -12.45 -5.43
N ASP A 36 3.39 -11.48 -6.35
CA ASP A 36 4.56 -10.68 -6.75
C ASP A 36 5.09 -9.80 -5.60
N PHE A 37 4.24 -9.40 -4.64
CA PHE A 37 4.65 -8.62 -3.47
C PHE A 37 5.51 -9.43 -2.50
N TYR A 38 5.17 -10.70 -2.27
CA TYR A 38 5.92 -11.58 -1.36
C TYR A 38 7.06 -12.36 -2.06
N ALA A 39 7.10 -12.39 -3.39
CA ALA A 39 8.13 -13.10 -4.13
C ALA A 39 9.48 -12.36 -4.08
N GLU A 40 10.52 -13.01 -3.56
CA GLU A 40 11.88 -12.46 -3.59
C GLU A 40 12.32 -12.13 -5.03
N GLY A 41 12.81 -10.91 -5.23
CA GLY A 41 13.31 -10.43 -6.52
C GLY A 41 12.25 -9.83 -7.46
N ARG A 42 10.96 -9.92 -7.15
CA ARG A 42 9.91 -9.16 -7.85
C ARG A 42 9.49 -7.97 -7.00
N LYS A 43 9.44 -6.79 -7.62
CA LYS A 43 8.93 -5.58 -6.97
C LYS A 43 7.65 -5.17 -7.67
N VAL A 44 6.55 -5.11 -6.91
CA VAL A 44 5.33 -4.45 -7.38
C VAL A 44 5.66 -2.98 -7.61
N SER A 45 5.23 -2.42 -8.74
CA SER A 45 5.47 -1.01 -9.01
C SER A 45 4.63 -0.12 -8.09
N VAL A 46 5.17 1.05 -7.72
CA VAL A 46 4.50 2.07 -6.90
C VAL A 46 3.11 2.41 -7.47
N ASN A 47 3.00 2.59 -8.79
CA ASN A 47 1.74 2.89 -9.45
C ASN A 47 0.70 1.78 -9.26
N ARG A 48 1.15 0.52 -9.26
CA ARG A 48 0.26 -0.63 -9.10
C ARG A 48 -0.22 -0.74 -7.66
N MET A 49 0.64 -0.54 -6.67
CA MET A 49 0.24 -0.45 -5.26
C MET A 49 -0.76 0.67 -5.01
N ASN A 50 -0.47 1.89 -5.48
CA ASN A 50 -1.36 3.05 -5.33
C ASN A 50 -2.75 2.80 -5.93
N ARG A 51 -2.80 2.23 -7.14
CA ARG A 51 -4.08 1.91 -7.79
C ARG A 51 -4.96 1.02 -6.90
N PHE A 52 -4.38 -0.03 -6.32
CA PHE A 52 -5.16 -0.99 -5.53
C PHE A 52 -5.57 -0.44 -4.17
N LEU A 53 -4.71 0.36 -3.54
CA LEU A 53 -5.08 1.04 -2.30
C LEU A 53 -6.25 2.00 -2.53
N HIS A 54 -6.22 2.82 -3.58
CA HIS A 54 -7.35 3.69 -3.91
C HIS A 54 -8.61 2.94 -4.36
N GLU A 55 -8.45 1.78 -5.01
CA GLU A 55 -9.59 1.03 -5.56
C GLU A 55 -10.32 0.18 -4.51
N PHE A 56 -9.60 -0.30 -3.49
CA PHE A 56 -10.13 -1.28 -2.53
C PHE A 56 -10.05 -0.83 -1.07
N SER A 57 -9.63 0.41 -0.81
CA SER A 57 -9.64 1.02 0.53
C SER A 57 -9.81 2.53 0.45
N ASP A 58 -10.22 3.14 1.56
CA ASP A 58 -10.20 4.60 1.70
C ASP A 58 -8.75 5.06 1.96
N PHE A 59 -7.93 5.07 0.91
CA PHE A 59 -6.50 5.44 0.97
C PHE A 59 -6.26 6.90 0.57
N GLU A 60 -5.43 7.60 1.34
CA GLU A 60 -5.07 9.01 1.13
C GLU A 60 -3.56 9.23 1.27
N ASN A 61 -3.02 10.16 0.47
CA ASN A 61 -1.61 10.55 0.55
C ASN A 61 -1.43 11.75 1.50
N ILE A 62 -0.69 11.55 2.59
CA ILE A 62 -0.38 12.61 3.57
C ILE A 62 1.03 13.16 3.30
N PHE A 63 1.12 14.43 2.89
CA PHE A 63 2.38 15.14 2.74
C PHE A 63 2.68 15.99 3.98
N ARG A 64 3.78 15.71 4.69
CA ARG A 64 4.24 16.49 5.85
C ARG A 64 5.56 17.19 5.53
N VAL A 65 5.60 18.50 5.73
CA VAL A 65 6.80 19.32 5.53
C VAL A 65 7.17 19.98 6.85
N ASN A 66 8.40 19.77 7.32
CA ASN A 66 8.93 20.38 8.53
C ASN A 66 10.17 21.21 8.21
N ASN A 67 10.31 22.34 8.91
CA ASN A 67 11.47 23.21 8.77
C ASN A 67 12.70 22.51 9.39
N LYS A 68 13.78 22.33 8.62
CA LYS A 68 15.08 21.99 9.21
C LYS A 68 15.55 23.24 9.95
N LYS A 69 15.33 23.31 11.27
CA LYS A 69 15.99 24.34 12.10
C LYS A 69 17.49 24.19 11.86
N GLN A 70 18.08 25.08 11.05
CA GLN A 70 19.51 25.28 11.05
C GLN A 70 19.82 25.81 12.44
N LYS A 71 20.48 24.99 13.27
CA LYS A 71 21.03 25.49 14.54
C LYS A 71 22.02 26.59 14.15
N SER A 72 21.66 27.84 14.46
CA SER A 72 22.60 28.95 14.56
C SER A 72 23.64 28.67 15.64
#